data_AF-A0A4Y9YPT7-F1
#
_entry.id   AF-A0A4Y9YPT7-F1
#
_cell.length_a   1.000
_cell.length_b   1.000
_cell.length_c   1.000
_cell.angle_alpha   90.00
_cell.angle_beta   90.00
_cell.angle_gamma   90.00
#
_symmetry.space_group_name_H-M   'P 1'
#
loop_
_entity.id
_entity.type
_entity.pdbx_description
1 polymer ?
#
loop_
_entity_poly.entity_id
_entity_poly.type
_entity_poly.pdbx_seq_one_letter_code
_entity_poly.pdbx_strand_id
1 'polypeptide(L)'
;MHSDSRVGNRLEPPKLPFSSRSTSSVISKDGLTSGMDTEDKHVSLTVNYLPAKFSTALLSEGPKRRKAWRNSDSQLPKRGGGREAFRRDEARMPGEGDEDLDGVEFVFRAGGHPKPKQRWNRFKWTLFVANVILTVYSIAALVVCLLIWFNVWEYADIIRVGNQPELIVSTCAAALGMFTALVGWSGILLNNRAFLSIYCALLWAVFALLVTPGYITYKRRAFNLEGKINQQWSQQLGLDGRIRIQNQLHCCGYYSPFIEATASATCYARSVLPGCKAPYMKSERKILEWWYTVVFALAPAQIAVMVAGLLCSNHITYRFGKGMMPKAYRLDSRSLAMIMDNYASHLAEEYGTEVASDIVSKSRSSLRLDAMPTVPYSRSRSSSLFNRVDSFLGRVPRK
;
A
#
# COMPACT_ATOMS: atom_id res chain seq x y z
N MET A 1 -43.69 1.26 50.42
CA MET A 1 -44.23 -0.11 50.43
C MET A 1 -43.41 -0.94 49.45
N HIS A 2 -42.90 -2.07 49.94
CA HIS A 2 -42.10 -3.13 49.31
C HIS A 2 -40.70 -2.85 48.74
N SER A 3 -39.74 -3.04 49.64
CA SER A 3 -38.48 -3.79 49.49
C SER A 3 -38.68 -5.13 48.74
N ASP A 4 -37.74 -5.53 47.87
CA ASP A 4 -36.86 -6.68 48.17
C ASP A 4 -35.64 -6.85 47.25
N SER A 5 -34.51 -6.99 47.92
CA SER A 5 -33.24 -7.73 47.66
C SER A 5 -33.45 -9.11 46.97
N ARG A 6 -32.56 -9.69 46.14
CA ARG A 6 -31.27 -10.33 46.50
C ARG A 6 -30.68 -11.13 45.30
N VAL A 7 -29.34 -11.25 45.31
CA VAL A 7 -28.49 -12.43 44.97
C VAL A 7 -28.22 -12.79 43.49
N GLY A 8 -27.06 -12.33 43.01
CA GLY A 8 -25.86 -13.14 42.76
C GLY A 8 -25.94 -14.37 41.86
N ASN A 9 -25.31 -14.29 40.68
CA ASN A 9 -24.81 -15.47 39.97
C ASN A 9 -23.34 -15.32 39.58
N ARG A 10 -22.62 -16.40 39.88
CA ARG A 10 -21.17 -16.59 39.97
C ARG A 10 -20.51 -16.72 38.60
N LEU A 11 -19.29 -16.19 38.52
CA LEU A 11 -18.27 -16.55 37.55
C LEU A 11 -17.60 -17.85 37.98
N GLU A 12 -17.55 -18.86 37.10
CA GLU A 12 -16.62 -19.99 37.23
C GLU A 12 -16.27 -20.57 35.85
N PRO A 13 -14.98 -20.80 35.52
CA PRO A 13 -14.54 -21.35 34.23
C PRO A 13 -14.19 -22.85 34.33
N PRO A 14 -14.23 -23.62 33.22
CA PRO A 14 -13.52 -24.89 33.15
C PRO A 14 -12.48 -24.98 32.02
N LYS A 15 -11.56 -25.91 32.27
CA LYS A 15 -10.20 -26.06 31.74
C LYS A 15 -10.13 -26.93 30.47
N LEU A 16 -9.01 -26.78 29.75
CA LEU A 16 -8.53 -27.67 28.67
C LEU A 16 -8.19 -29.07 29.21
N PRO A 17 -8.18 -30.11 28.34
CA PRO A 17 -6.87 -30.64 27.96
C PRO A 17 -6.73 -31.08 26.49
N PHE A 18 -5.48 -31.02 26.03
CA PHE A 18 -4.96 -31.64 24.82
C PHE A 18 -5.30 -33.14 24.74
N SER A 19 -5.72 -33.59 23.56
CA SER A 19 -5.43 -34.95 23.11
C SER A 19 -5.34 -35.00 21.59
N SER A 20 -4.15 -35.41 21.14
CA SER A 20 -3.80 -35.85 19.80
C SER A 20 -4.73 -36.95 19.29
N ARG A 21 -5.27 -36.79 18.08
CA ARG A 21 -5.77 -37.92 17.31
C ARG A 21 -5.29 -37.85 15.86
N SER A 22 -4.16 -38.50 15.65
CA SER A 22 -3.79 -39.07 14.36
C SER A 22 -4.79 -40.17 14.01
N THR A 23 -5.43 -40.07 12.85
CA THR A 23 -6.07 -41.22 12.21
C THR A 23 -5.68 -41.23 10.74
N SER A 24 -4.81 -42.20 10.46
CA SER A 24 -4.48 -42.80 9.19
C SER A 24 -5.71 -43.09 8.33
N SER A 25 -5.65 -42.74 7.04
CA SER A 25 -6.36 -43.49 6.00
C SER A 25 -5.34 -44.14 5.08
N VAL A 26 -5.49 -45.46 5.07
CA VAL A 26 -4.96 -46.49 4.19
C VAL A 26 -5.26 -46.17 2.74
N ILE A 27 -4.32 -46.42 1.82
CA ILE A 27 -4.56 -47.15 0.57
C ILE A 27 -3.24 -47.74 0.07
N SER A 28 -3.32 -49.04 -0.15
CA SER A 28 -2.29 -50.01 -0.55
C SER A 28 -1.73 -49.80 -1.96
N LYS A 29 -0.51 -50.29 -2.20
CA LYS A 29 -0.30 -51.46 -3.09
C LYS A 29 1.18 -51.91 -3.17
N ASP A 30 1.31 -53.22 -2.92
CA ASP A 30 2.14 -54.22 -3.61
C ASP A 30 3.68 -54.17 -3.57
N GLY A 31 4.27 -55.31 -3.18
CA GLY A 31 5.58 -55.76 -3.69
C GLY A 31 6.47 -56.50 -2.69
N LEU A 32 6.41 -57.82 -2.69
CA LEU A 32 7.14 -58.79 -1.85
C LEU A 32 8.67 -58.87 -2.09
N THR A 33 9.34 -59.52 -1.11
CA THR A 33 10.60 -60.31 -1.09
C THR A 33 11.76 -59.63 -0.35
N SER A 34 12.14 -60.03 0.88
CA SER A 34 12.66 -61.29 1.45
C SER A 34 14.19 -61.25 1.63
N GLY A 35 14.65 -61.42 2.88
CA GLY A 35 15.96 -62.02 3.17
C GLY A 35 16.92 -61.23 4.09
N MET A 36 16.94 -61.62 5.37
CA MET A 36 18.13 -61.85 6.23
C MET A 36 19.34 -60.90 6.13
N ASP A 37 19.67 -60.17 7.20
CA ASP A 37 20.59 -60.65 8.25
C ASP A 37 20.85 -59.60 9.35
N THR A 38 21.06 -60.14 10.55
CA THR A 38 21.49 -59.56 11.82
C THR A 38 22.84 -58.84 11.77
N GLU A 39 22.97 -57.69 12.44
CA GLU A 39 23.91 -57.47 13.57
C GLU A 39 23.98 -56.02 14.04
N ASP A 40 24.16 -55.88 15.35
CA ASP A 40 24.34 -54.67 16.14
C ASP A 40 25.41 -53.70 15.61
N LYS A 41 25.12 -52.39 15.68
CA LYS A 41 26.15 -51.34 15.80
C LYS A 41 25.60 -50.03 16.38
N HIS A 42 26.00 -49.81 17.63
CA HIS A 42 26.29 -48.55 18.32
C HIS A 42 25.89 -47.23 17.63
N VAL A 43 24.91 -46.58 18.26
CA VAL A 43 24.59 -45.16 18.10
C VAL A 43 25.78 -44.32 18.55
N SER A 44 26.49 -43.70 17.59
CA SER A 44 27.47 -42.65 17.87
C SER A 44 26.84 -41.28 17.61
N LEU A 45 26.63 -40.55 18.71
CA LEU A 45 26.28 -39.14 18.75
C LEU A 45 27.48 -38.30 18.32
N THR A 46 27.60 -38.01 17.02
CA THR A 46 28.37 -36.85 16.55
C THR A 46 27.60 -36.17 15.42
N VAL A 47 26.73 -35.23 15.80
CA VAL A 47 26.11 -34.29 14.87
C VAL A 47 27.20 -33.30 14.44
N ASN A 48 28.00 -33.70 13.46
CA ASN A 48 28.94 -32.80 12.80
C ASN A 48 28.15 -31.97 11.78
N TYR A 49 27.73 -30.77 12.19
CA TYR A 49 26.96 -29.84 11.37
C TYR A 49 27.87 -29.22 10.31
N LEU A 50 28.15 -29.96 9.23
CA LEU A 50 28.76 -29.41 8.03
C LEU A 50 27.64 -28.97 7.08
N PRO A 51 27.45 -27.65 6.84
CA PRO A 51 26.46 -27.19 5.89
C PRO A 51 26.79 -27.74 4.50
N ALA A 52 25.80 -28.36 3.86
CA ALA A 52 25.90 -29.12 2.61
C ALA A 52 26.28 -28.30 1.35
N LYS A 53 26.93 -27.15 1.51
CA LYS A 53 27.36 -26.26 0.43
C LYS A 53 28.87 -26.23 0.17
N PHE A 54 29.69 -26.98 0.90
CA PHE A 54 31.16 -26.97 0.69
C PHE A 54 31.82 -28.33 0.39
N SER A 55 31.09 -29.44 0.38
CA SER A 55 31.73 -30.78 0.32
C SER A 55 32.17 -31.26 -1.08
N THR A 56 31.91 -30.54 -2.17
CA THR A 56 32.27 -31.02 -3.52
C THR A 56 33.57 -30.47 -4.08
N ALA A 57 34.15 -29.43 -3.46
CA ALA A 57 35.40 -28.82 -3.95
C ALA A 57 36.67 -29.34 -3.25
N LEU A 58 36.55 -29.94 -2.05
CA LEU A 58 37.71 -30.34 -1.25
C LEU A 58 38.05 -31.83 -1.29
N LEU A 59 37.20 -32.68 -1.88
CA LEU A 59 37.42 -34.14 -1.97
C LEU A 59 37.83 -34.62 -3.37
N SER A 60 38.04 -33.71 -4.33
CA SER A 60 38.52 -34.09 -5.67
C SER A 60 39.94 -33.56 -5.88
N GLU A 61 40.91 -34.29 -5.34
CA GLU A 61 42.27 -34.28 -5.87
C GLU A 61 42.26 -34.92 -7.26
N GLY A 62 42.43 -34.14 -8.32
CA GLY A 62 42.64 -34.71 -9.65
C GLY A 62 42.40 -33.76 -10.83
N PRO A 63 43.38 -33.60 -11.75
CA PRO A 63 43.33 -32.57 -12.79
C PRO A 63 42.59 -33.06 -14.04
N LYS A 64 41.94 -32.10 -14.71
CA LYS A 64 41.62 -32.02 -16.16
C LYS A 64 40.13 -31.78 -16.44
N ARG A 65 39.83 -30.62 -17.01
CA ARG A 65 39.17 -30.59 -18.33
C ARG A 65 39.41 -29.27 -19.05
N ARG A 66 40.37 -29.30 -19.98
CA ARG A 66 40.38 -28.39 -21.14
C ARG A 66 39.36 -28.93 -22.16
N LYS A 67 38.56 -28.01 -22.74
CA LYS A 67 37.98 -27.97 -24.12
C LYS A 67 37.12 -29.18 -24.57
N ALA A 68 36.02 -29.09 -25.33
CA ALA A 68 35.29 -28.01 -26.00
C ALA A 68 33.89 -28.54 -26.43
N TRP A 69 32.95 -27.60 -26.61
CA TRP A 69 31.85 -27.55 -27.60
C TRP A 69 31.19 -28.83 -28.17
N ARG A 70 29.85 -28.95 -28.01
CA ARG A 70 28.79 -28.59 -29.00
C ARG A 70 27.59 -29.55 -28.90
N ASN A 71 26.39 -28.97 -28.82
CA ASN A 71 25.06 -29.56 -29.04
C ASN A 71 24.61 -30.75 -28.16
N SER A 72 23.87 -30.48 -27.08
CA SER A 72 22.67 -31.26 -26.76
C SER A 72 21.78 -30.56 -25.73
N ASP A 73 20.48 -30.65 -25.99
CA ASP A 73 19.39 -30.35 -25.07
C ASP A 73 19.50 -31.23 -23.81
N SER A 74 19.75 -30.62 -22.66
CA SER A 74 19.45 -31.23 -21.36
C SER A 74 19.32 -30.14 -20.30
N GLN A 75 18.08 -29.92 -19.86
CA GLN A 75 17.70 -29.03 -18.79
C GLN A 75 18.24 -29.55 -17.44
N LEU A 76 19.32 -28.95 -16.96
CA LEU A 76 19.68 -28.98 -15.54
C LEU A 76 19.48 -27.58 -14.95
N PRO A 77 18.71 -27.42 -13.85
CA PRO A 77 18.47 -26.12 -13.26
C PRO A 77 19.78 -25.54 -12.70
N LYS A 78 20.14 -24.35 -13.19
CA LYS A 78 21.39 -23.65 -12.85
C LYS A 78 21.42 -23.26 -11.37
N ARG A 79 22.39 -23.81 -10.64
CA ARG A 79 22.71 -23.46 -9.25
C ARG A 79 23.50 -22.14 -9.25
N GLY A 80 22.85 -21.05 -8.87
CA GLY A 80 23.42 -19.70 -8.87
C GLY A 80 24.63 -19.56 -7.95
N GLY A 81 25.74 -19.07 -8.50
CA GLY A 81 27.01 -18.90 -7.79
C GLY A 81 28.22 -18.98 -8.73
N GLY A 82 28.31 -18.08 -9.70
CA GLY A 82 29.39 -18.04 -10.68
C GLY A 82 29.20 -16.91 -11.68
N ARG A 83 30.19 -16.69 -12.55
CA ARG A 83 30.34 -15.63 -13.58
C ARG A 83 29.07 -15.08 -14.27
N GLU A 84 27.96 -15.82 -14.26
CA GLU A 84 26.65 -15.38 -14.72
C GLU A 84 26.04 -14.26 -13.87
N ALA A 85 26.39 -14.13 -12.59
CA ALA A 85 25.97 -13.01 -11.71
C ALA A 85 26.55 -11.64 -12.13
N PHE A 86 27.43 -11.60 -13.14
CA PHE A 86 28.08 -10.38 -13.63
C PHE A 86 27.89 -10.14 -15.13
N ARG A 87 26.95 -10.85 -15.76
CA ARG A 87 26.55 -10.61 -17.16
C ARG A 87 25.97 -9.19 -17.27
N ARG A 88 26.15 -8.54 -18.43
CA ARG A 88 25.79 -7.11 -18.63
C ARG A 88 24.31 -6.77 -18.36
N ASP A 89 23.45 -7.77 -18.24
CA ASP A 89 22.01 -7.61 -18.00
C ASP A 89 21.52 -8.16 -16.64
N GLU A 90 22.42 -8.59 -15.76
CA GLU A 90 22.07 -9.12 -14.42
C GLU A 90 22.39 -8.09 -13.32
N ALA A 91 21.50 -7.93 -12.35
CA ALA A 91 21.47 -6.81 -11.39
C ALA A 91 22.80 -6.58 -10.64
N ARG A 92 23.56 -5.55 -11.03
CA ARG A 92 24.70 -5.03 -10.28
C ARG A 92 24.25 -4.04 -9.20
N MET A 93 25.11 -3.88 -8.19
CA MET A 93 25.03 -2.79 -7.21
C MET A 93 24.71 -1.45 -7.89
N PRO A 94 23.88 -0.59 -7.28
CA PRO A 94 23.48 0.66 -7.92
C PRO A 94 24.73 1.50 -8.16
N GLY A 95 24.91 1.99 -9.39
CA GLY A 95 25.97 2.94 -9.70
C GLY A 95 25.73 4.26 -8.98
N GLU A 96 26.78 5.07 -8.84
CA GLU A 96 26.77 6.41 -8.21
C GLU A 96 25.82 7.43 -8.90
N GLY A 97 25.15 7.01 -10.00
CA GLY A 97 24.15 7.78 -10.73
C GLY A 97 22.80 7.08 -10.92
N ASP A 98 22.48 6.02 -10.16
CA ASP A 98 21.12 5.44 -10.20
C ASP A 98 20.14 6.38 -9.48
N GLU A 99 19.42 7.17 -10.29
CA GLU A 99 18.56 8.30 -9.89
C GLU A 99 17.35 7.91 -9.03
N ASP A 100 17.06 6.62 -8.87
CA ASP A 100 15.93 6.11 -8.08
C ASP A 100 16.26 5.98 -6.57
N LEU A 101 17.37 6.56 -6.09
CA LEU A 101 17.60 6.80 -4.67
C LEU A 101 16.95 8.13 -4.24
N ASP A 102 15.63 8.10 -4.06
CA ASP A 102 14.85 9.19 -3.46
C ASP A 102 15.34 9.47 -2.04
N GLY A 103 16.30 10.38 -1.91
CA GLY A 103 16.92 10.73 -0.65
C GLY A 103 17.79 11.96 -0.78
N VAL A 104 17.15 13.11 -1.03
CA VAL A 104 17.54 14.48 -0.59
C VAL A 104 19.04 14.69 -0.32
N GLU A 105 19.92 14.43 -1.28
CA GLU A 105 21.31 14.89 -1.21
C GLU A 105 21.43 16.17 -2.03
N PHE A 106 21.27 17.30 -1.34
CA PHE A 106 21.61 18.64 -1.84
C PHE A 106 23.14 18.77 -1.94
N VAL A 107 23.78 18.05 -2.86
CA VAL A 107 25.21 18.24 -3.14
C VAL A 107 25.33 19.19 -4.33
N PHE A 108 25.58 20.46 -4.02
CA PHE A 108 26.11 21.46 -4.95
C PHE A 108 27.53 21.02 -5.36
N ARG A 109 27.68 20.23 -6.42
CA ARG A 109 28.98 20.04 -7.07
C ARG A 109 28.95 20.41 -8.55
N ALA A 110 29.82 21.37 -8.87
CA ALA A 110 30.14 21.85 -10.20
C ALA A 110 30.77 20.74 -11.04
N GLY A 111 30.19 20.42 -12.20
CA GLY A 111 30.69 19.42 -13.13
C GLY A 111 29.57 18.79 -13.95
N GLY A 112 29.00 19.56 -14.87
CA GLY A 112 27.79 19.21 -15.61
C GLY A 112 27.99 18.17 -16.70
N HIS A 113 27.66 16.91 -16.40
CA HIS A 113 27.13 16.01 -17.43
C HIS A 113 25.62 16.26 -17.56
N PRO A 114 25.06 16.42 -18.77
CA PRO A 114 23.63 16.60 -18.94
C PRO A 114 22.91 15.35 -18.41
N LYS A 115 22.16 15.53 -17.33
CA LYS A 115 21.37 14.45 -16.73
C LYS A 115 20.47 13.86 -17.81
N PRO A 116 20.44 12.53 -17.99
CA PRO A 116 19.56 11.91 -18.97
C PRO A 116 18.13 12.35 -18.69
N LYS A 117 17.41 12.79 -19.73
CA LYS A 117 16.00 13.21 -19.59
C LYS A 117 15.21 12.05 -18.98
N GLN A 118 14.72 12.26 -17.76
CA GLN A 118 13.95 11.27 -17.01
C GLN A 118 12.70 10.91 -17.83
N ARG A 119 12.71 9.73 -18.45
CA ARG A 119 11.59 9.26 -19.28
C ARG A 119 10.47 8.78 -18.36
N TRP A 120 9.25 9.22 -18.66
CA TRP A 120 8.10 8.90 -17.83
C TRP A 120 7.65 7.46 -18.08
N ASN A 121 7.76 6.60 -17.06
CA ASN A 121 7.36 5.19 -17.17
C ASN A 121 5.85 5.06 -17.46
N ARG A 122 5.46 4.04 -18.24
CA ARG A 122 4.05 3.70 -18.55
C ARG A 122 3.17 3.64 -17.30
N PHE A 123 3.76 3.12 -16.25
CA PHE A 123 3.24 3.09 -14.90
C PHE A 123 2.77 4.44 -14.33
N LYS A 124 3.63 5.45 -14.46
CA LYS A 124 3.37 6.76 -13.88
C LYS A 124 2.38 7.53 -14.79
N TRP A 125 2.33 7.21 -16.08
CA TRP A 125 1.24 7.59 -16.98
C TRP A 125 -0.11 6.98 -16.57
N THR A 126 -0.18 5.68 -16.25
CA THR A 126 -1.44 5.06 -15.80
C THR A 126 -1.94 5.67 -14.51
N LEU A 127 -1.04 5.95 -13.57
CA LEU A 127 -1.38 6.61 -12.30
C LEU A 127 -1.85 8.05 -12.54
N PHE A 128 -1.18 8.78 -13.43
CA PHE A 128 -1.58 10.13 -13.83
C PHE A 128 -2.98 10.15 -14.45
N VAL A 129 -3.26 9.28 -15.42
CA VAL A 129 -4.59 9.21 -16.07
C VAL A 129 -5.67 8.84 -15.05
N ALA A 130 -5.42 7.85 -14.19
CA ALA A 130 -6.35 7.46 -13.13
C ALA A 130 -6.65 8.62 -12.17
N ASN A 131 -5.62 9.35 -11.73
CA ASN A 131 -5.80 10.50 -10.84
C ASN A 131 -6.49 11.68 -11.56
N VAL A 132 -6.22 11.89 -12.85
CA VAL A 132 -6.95 12.90 -13.65
C VAL A 132 -8.44 12.56 -13.70
N ILE A 133 -8.82 11.31 -13.98
CA ILE A 133 -10.22 10.87 -13.97
C ILE A 133 -10.86 11.15 -12.60
N LEU A 134 -10.18 10.74 -11.52
CA LEU A 134 -10.59 11.00 -10.13
C LEU A 134 -10.84 12.49 -9.87
N THR A 135 -9.92 13.36 -10.31
CA THR A 135 -10.02 14.81 -10.11
C THR A 135 -11.20 15.41 -10.86
N VAL A 136 -11.39 15.05 -12.13
CA VAL A 136 -12.43 15.62 -12.99
C VAL A 136 -13.81 15.28 -12.43
N TYR A 137 -14.07 14.01 -12.10
CA TYR A 137 -15.39 13.66 -11.59
C TYR A 137 -15.60 14.18 -10.15
N SER A 138 -14.57 14.23 -9.30
CA SER A 138 -14.72 14.74 -7.92
C SER A 138 -15.01 16.24 -7.92
N ILE A 139 -14.36 17.00 -8.79
CA ILE A 139 -14.63 18.44 -8.98
C ILE A 139 -16.04 18.63 -9.54
N ALA A 140 -16.42 17.90 -10.59
CA ALA A 140 -17.76 18.00 -11.17
C ALA A 140 -18.86 17.64 -10.14
N ALA A 141 -18.67 16.57 -9.38
CA ALA A 141 -19.59 16.16 -8.31
C ALA A 141 -19.69 17.23 -7.21
N LEU A 142 -18.56 17.81 -6.78
CA LEU A 142 -18.55 18.87 -5.77
C LEU A 142 -19.27 20.13 -6.27
N VAL A 143 -19.04 20.54 -7.52
CA VAL A 143 -19.74 21.68 -8.13
C VAL A 143 -21.25 21.42 -8.19
N VAL A 144 -21.68 20.25 -8.67
CA VAL A 144 -23.11 19.89 -8.69
C VAL A 144 -23.71 19.90 -7.29
N CYS A 145 -23.03 19.31 -6.30
CA CYS A 145 -23.47 19.34 -4.91
C CYS A 145 -23.62 20.77 -4.37
N LEU A 146 -22.66 21.66 -4.66
CA LEU A 146 -22.74 23.07 -4.24
C LEU A 146 -23.87 23.81 -4.95
N LEU A 147 -24.11 23.58 -6.24
CA LEU A 147 -25.22 24.17 -6.98
C LEU A 147 -26.59 23.75 -6.40
N ILE A 148 -26.70 22.50 -5.94
CA ILE A 148 -27.89 22.02 -5.22
C ILE A 148 -28.03 22.71 -3.87
N TRP A 149 -26.94 22.91 -3.12
CA TRP A 149 -26.98 23.65 -1.85
C TRP A 149 -27.37 25.12 -2.01
N PHE A 150 -26.92 25.76 -3.09
CA PHE A 150 -27.23 27.16 -3.42
C PHE A 150 -28.58 27.36 -4.12
N ASN A 151 -29.38 26.30 -4.28
CA ASN A 151 -30.71 26.38 -4.87
C ASN A 151 -30.72 26.95 -6.30
N VAL A 152 -29.69 26.63 -7.11
CA VAL A 152 -29.59 27.13 -8.50
C VAL A 152 -30.53 26.37 -9.45
N TRP A 153 -30.93 25.15 -9.08
CA TRP A 153 -31.84 24.33 -9.89
C TRP A 153 -33.28 24.41 -9.39
N GLU A 154 -34.24 24.32 -10.31
CA GLU A 154 -35.68 24.35 -10.01
C GLU A 154 -36.14 23.23 -9.06
N TYR A 155 -35.39 22.14 -8.92
CA TYR A 155 -35.75 21.04 -8.00
C TYR A 155 -34.84 20.96 -6.77
N ALA A 156 -33.92 21.91 -6.60
CA ALA A 156 -32.92 21.86 -5.53
C ALA A 156 -33.53 21.97 -4.13
N ASP A 157 -34.51 22.86 -3.93
CA ASP A 157 -35.22 22.97 -2.64
C ASP A 157 -35.92 21.66 -2.24
N ILE A 158 -36.53 20.97 -3.21
CA ILE A 158 -37.19 19.69 -2.99
C ILE A 158 -36.16 18.64 -2.55
N ILE A 159 -35.01 18.58 -3.24
CA ILE A 159 -33.91 17.66 -2.90
C ILE A 159 -33.36 17.96 -1.49
N ARG A 160 -33.18 19.24 -1.17
CA ARG A 160 -32.56 19.66 0.09
C ARG A 160 -33.42 19.30 1.30
N VAL A 161 -34.74 19.46 1.19
CA VAL A 161 -35.70 19.11 2.24
C VAL A 161 -35.98 17.60 2.23
N GLY A 162 -36.13 17.02 1.03
CA GLY A 162 -36.59 15.65 0.83
C GLY A 162 -35.53 14.59 1.09
N ASN A 163 -34.28 14.88 0.74
CA ASN A 163 -33.17 13.93 0.63
C ASN A 163 -31.89 14.47 1.29
N GLN A 164 -32.03 15.21 2.39
CA GLN A 164 -30.92 15.82 3.14
C GLN A 164 -29.77 14.85 3.47
N PRO A 165 -29.99 13.64 4.03
CA PRO A 165 -28.87 12.76 4.40
C PRO A 165 -28.10 12.26 3.16
N GLU A 166 -28.80 11.99 2.05
CA GLU A 166 -28.18 11.53 0.80
C GLU A 166 -27.31 12.64 0.19
N LEU A 167 -27.78 13.90 0.26
CA LEU A 167 -27.02 15.08 -0.17
C LEU A 167 -25.78 15.30 0.70
N ILE A 168 -25.91 15.24 2.03
CA ILE A 168 -24.77 15.41 2.96
C ILE A 168 -23.69 14.36 2.69
N VAL A 169 -24.06 13.08 2.62
CA VAL A 169 -23.09 12.00 2.36
C VAL A 169 -22.42 12.18 1.00
N SER A 170 -23.16 12.59 -0.03
CA SER A 170 -22.58 12.84 -1.36
C SER A 170 -21.61 14.03 -1.35
N THR A 171 -21.90 15.08 -0.58
CA THR A 171 -20.98 16.22 -0.41
C THR A 171 -19.71 15.84 0.33
N CYS A 172 -19.81 15.03 1.39
CA CYS A 172 -18.66 14.48 2.09
C CYS A 172 -17.83 13.56 1.17
N ALA A 173 -18.49 12.74 0.35
CA ALA A 173 -17.83 11.88 -0.64
C ALA A 173 -17.05 12.70 -1.67
N ALA A 174 -17.65 13.77 -2.21
CA ALA A 174 -17.00 14.65 -3.19
C ALA A 174 -15.84 15.45 -2.58
N ALA A 175 -15.99 15.95 -1.35
CA ALA A 175 -14.94 16.67 -0.63
C ALA A 175 -13.76 15.73 -0.29
N LEU A 176 -14.05 14.52 0.22
CA LEU A 176 -13.03 13.51 0.46
C LEU A 176 -12.36 13.11 -0.86
N GLY A 177 -13.13 12.90 -1.93
CA GLY A 177 -12.63 12.60 -3.28
C GLY A 177 -11.66 13.67 -3.78
N MET A 178 -12.00 14.94 -3.65
CA MET A 178 -11.11 16.06 -3.98
C MET A 178 -9.82 16.05 -3.14
N PHE A 179 -9.93 15.83 -1.83
CA PHE A 179 -8.76 15.69 -0.96
C PHE A 179 -7.88 14.51 -1.39
N THR A 180 -8.47 13.35 -1.70
CA THR A 180 -7.72 12.19 -2.19
C THR A 180 -7.01 12.45 -3.52
N ALA A 181 -7.64 13.20 -4.42
CA ALA A 181 -7.04 13.62 -5.68
C ALA A 181 -5.80 14.50 -5.46
N LEU A 182 -5.83 15.42 -4.49
CA LEU A 182 -4.67 16.25 -4.10
C LEU A 182 -3.53 15.40 -3.52
N VAL A 183 -3.85 14.43 -2.65
CA VAL A 183 -2.87 13.47 -2.14
C VAL A 183 -2.29 12.64 -3.29
N GLY A 184 -3.12 12.21 -4.25
CA GLY A 184 -2.69 11.51 -5.46
C GLY A 184 -1.70 12.33 -6.29
N TRP A 185 -1.99 13.62 -6.53
CA TRP A 185 -1.06 14.53 -7.20
C TRP A 185 0.27 14.65 -6.45
N SER A 186 0.22 14.81 -5.12
CA SER A 186 1.45 14.86 -4.31
C SER A 186 2.26 13.57 -4.40
N GLY A 187 1.61 12.40 -4.43
CA GLY A 187 2.27 11.09 -4.58
C GLY A 187 2.94 10.90 -5.94
N ILE A 188 2.31 11.40 -7.02
CA ILE A 188 2.88 11.35 -8.38
C ILE A 188 4.10 12.27 -8.51
N LEU A 189 4.03 13.48 -7.94
CA LEU A 189 5.07 14.49 -8.07
C LEU A 189 6.29 14.16 -7.20
N LEU A 190 6.07 13.74 -5.95
CA LEU A 190 7.14 13.48 -4.98
C LEU A 190 7.72 12.06 -5.07
N ASN A 191 7.15 11.17 -5.90
CA ASN A 191 7.49 9.74 -6.00
C ASN A 191 7.56 9.01 -4.64
N ASN A 192 6.93 9.54 -3.59
CA ASN A 192 7.06 9.02 -2.23
C ASN A 192 5.99 7.97 -1.93
N ARG A 193 6.47 6.77 -1.56
CA ARG A 193 5.66 5.59 -1.21
C ARG A 193 4.62 5.82 -0.10
N ALA A 194 4.93 6.66 0.89
CA ALA A 194 4.03 6.90 2.01
C ALA A 194 2.75 7.62 1.54
N PHE A 195 2.90 8.65 0.71
CA PHE A 195 1.76 9.35 0.10
C PHE A 195 0.94 8.43 -0.80
N LEU A 196 1.59 7.54 -1.56
CA LEU A 196 0.87 6.57 -2.38
C LEU A 196 0.07 5.54 -1.55
N SER A 197 0.62 5.09 -0.41
CA SER A 197 -0.12 4.20 0.50
C SER A 197 -1.33 4.87 1.15
N ILE A 198 -1.17 6.13 1.58
CA ILE A 198 -2.27 6.92 2.15
C ILE A 198 -3.33 7.17 1.08
N TYR A 199 -2.92 7.50 -0.14
CA TYR A 199 -3.82 7.61 -1.30
C TYR A 199 -4.65 6.34 -1.51
N CYS A 200 -4.01 5.16 -1.55
CA CYS A 200 -4.70 3.88 -1.68
C CYS A 200 -5.69 3.62 -0.54
N ALA A 201 -5.33 3.93 0.70
CA ALA A 201 -6.22 3.78 1.85
C ALA A 201 -7.44 4.71 1.75
N LEU A 202 -7.23 5.97 1.35
CA LEU A 202 -8.31 6.93 1.21
C LEU A 202 -9.24 6.61 0.03
N LEU A 203 -8.75 5.98 -1.06
CA LEU A 203 -9.62 5.53 -2.17
C LEU A 203 -10.72 4.56 -1.70
N TRP A 204 -10.43 3.70 -0.73
CA TRP A 204 -11.43 2.81 -0.13
C TRP A 204 -12.49 3.58 0.66
N ALA A 205 -12.08 4.60 1.42
CA ALA A 205 -13.00 5.47 2.14
C ALA A 205 -13.91 6.24 1.17
N VAL A 206 -13.34 6.79 0.08
CA VAL A 206 -14.10 7.46 -0.99
C VAL A 206 -15.07 6.47 -1.64
N PHE A 207 -14.64 5.25 -1.95
CA PHE A 207 -15.51 4.23 -2.54
C PHE A 207 -16.70 3.88 -1.64
N ALA A 208 -16.47 3.68 -0.35
CA ALA A 208 -17.55 3.41 0.61
C ALA A 208 -18.55 4.58 0.69
N LEU A 209 -18.05 5.82 0.75
CA LEU A 209 -18.90 7.02 0.78
C LEU A 209 -19.62 7.28 -0.55
N LEU A 210 -19.05 6.87 -1.69
CA LEU A 210 -19.68 6.98 -3.00
C LEU A 210 -20.84 5.97 -3.15
N VAL A 211 -20.64 4.72 -2.72
CA VAL A 211 -21.65 3.66 -2.86
C VAL A 211 -22.82 3.84 -1.88
N THR A 212 -22.57 4.38 -0.68
CA THR A 212 -23.59 4.58 0.36
C THR A 212 -24.85 5.33 -0.12
N PRO A 213 -24.75 6.56 -0.68
CA PRO A 213 -25.92 7.29 -1.17
C PRO A 213 -26.56 6.59 -2.37
N GLY A 214 -25.79 5.94 -3.25
CA GLY A 214 -26.33 5.14 -4.36
C GLY A 214 -27.19 3.96 -3.89
N TYR A 215 -26.73 3.25 -2.85
CA TYR A 215 -27.50 2.15 -2.26
C TYR A 215 -28.76 2.64 -1.53
N ILE A 216 -28.66 3.73 -0.75
CA ILE A 216 -29.80 4.30 -0.02
C ILE A 216 -30.88 4.77 -1.01
N THR A 217 -30.50 5.52 -2.04
CA THR A 217 -31.42 6.03 -3.08
C THR A 217 -32.08 4.89 -3.86
N TYR A 218 -31.31 3.88 -4.28
CA TYR A 218 -31.84 2.69 -4.94
C TYR A 218 -32.86 1.94 -4.05
N LYS A 219 -32.49 1.65 -2.80
CA LYS A 219 -33.37 0.97 -1.84
C LYS A 219 -34.63 1.78 -1.55
N ARG A 220 -34.52 3.11 -1.51
CA ARG A 220 -35.66 4.01 -1.30
C ARG A 220 -36.65 3.96 -2.46
N ARG A 221 -36.16 3.97 -3.70
CA ARG A 221 -36.99 3.87 -4.90
C ARG A 221 -37.67 2.50 -5.02
N ALA A 222 -36.94 1.42 -4.78
CA ALA A 222 -37.41 0.05 -5.01
C ALA A 222 -38.50 -0.38 -4.02
N PHE A 223 -38.40 0.00 -2.74
CA PHE A 223 -39.29 -0.48 -1.69
C PHE A 223 -40.25 0.60 -1.20
N ASN A 224 -41.55 0.42 -1.48
CA ASN A 224 -42.68 1.19 -0.98
C ASN A 224 -42.41 2.71 -0.87
N LEU A 225 -42.08 3.33 -2.01
CA LEU A 225 -41.80 4.76 -2.08
C LEU A 225 -42.99 5.60 -1.58
N GLU A 226 -44.20 5.18 -1.89
CA GLU A 226 -45.43 5.89 -1.50
C GLU A 226 -45.60 5.94 0.03
N GLY A 227 -45.44 4.80 0.72
CA GLY A 227 -45.51 4.75 2.17
C GLY A 227 -44.43 5.61 2.84
N LYS A 228 -43.20 5.60 2.30
CA LYS A 228 -42.10 6.43 2.80
C LYS A 228 -42.38 7.92 2.60
N ILE A 229 -42.87 8.33 1.44
CA ILE A 229 -43.22 9.72 1.16
C ILE A 229 -44.36 10.20 2.08
N ASN A 230 -45.36 9.34 2.33
CA ASN A 230 -46.47 9.65 3.23
C ASN A 230 -45.98 9.85 4.68
N GLN A 231 -45.10 8.97 5.15
CA GLN A 231 -44.46 9.11 6.46
C GLN A 231 -43.59 10.36 6.53
N GLN A 232 -42.82 10.61 5.47
CA GLN A 232 -41.92 11.75 5.39
C GLN A 232 -42.70 13.07 5.43
N TRP A 233 -43.81 13.16 4.70
CA TRP A 233 -44.67 14.33 4.70
C TRP A 233 -45.24 14.63 6.08
N SER A 234 -45.81 13.62 6.74
CA SER A 234 -46.48 13.76 8.04
C SER A 234 -45.51 13.98 9.21
N GLN A 235 -44.37 13.28 9.25
CA GLN A 235 -43.48 13.25 10.41
C GLN A 235 -42.16 14.00 10.23
N GLN A 236 -41.60 14.09 9.01
CA GLN A 236 -40.22 14.57 8.79
C GLN A 236 -40.16 15.96 8.15
N LEU A 237 -41.04 16.24 7.19
CA LEU A 237 -41.25 17.56 6.62
C LEU A 237 -42.07 18.37 7.63
N GLY A 238 -41.41 19.11 8.51
CA GLY A 238 -42.06 20.16 9.29
C GLY A 238 -42.74 21.21 8.39
N LEU A 239 -43.37 22.21 9.00
CA LEU A 239 -44.12 23.26 8.29
C LEU A 239 -43.25 23.96 7.21
N ASP A 240 -41.99 24.28 7.55
CA ASP A 240 -41.05 24.93 6.64
C ASP A 240 -40.67 24.07 5.43
N GLY A 241 -40.65 22.75 5.60
CA GLY A 241 -40.38 21.82 4.50
C GLY A 241 -41.57 21.72 3.55
N ARG A 242 -42.78 21.61 4.11
CA ARG A 242 -44.02 21.50 3.34
C ARG A 242 -44.27 22.75 2.48
N ILE A 243 -44.08 23.94 3.05
CA ILE A 243 -44.32 25.19 2.33
C ILE A 243 -43.36 25.37 1.14
N ARG A 244 -42.09 24.96 1.28
CA ARG A 244 -41.12 24.99 0.17
C ARG A 244 -41.55 24.09 -0.98
N ILE A 245 -41.97 22.87 -0.66
CA ILE A 245 -42.44 21.92 -1.68
C ILE A 245 -43.73 22.40 -2.33
N GLN A 246 -44.67 22.94 -1.55
CA GLN A 246 -45.93 23.51 -2.06
C GLN A 246 -45.68 24.67 -3.02
N ASN A 247 -44.79 25.59 -2.65
CA ASN A 247 -44.43 26.72 -3.48
C ASN A 247 -43.72 26.28 -4.77
N GLN A 248 -42.85 25.27 -4.70
CA GLN A 248 -42.09 24.80 -5.86
C GLN A 248 -42.90 23.95 -6.84
N LEU A 249 -43.80 23.11 -6.33
CA LEU A 249 -44.65 22.22 -7.14
C LEU A 249 -45.99 22.85 -7.52
N HIS A 250 -46.25 24.10 -7.09
CA HIS A 250 -47.52 24.79 -7.28
C HIS A 250 -48.73 23.92 -6.90
N CYS A 251 -48.67 23.32 -5.71
CA CYS A 251 -49.69 22.42 -5.17
C CYS A 251 -50.06 22.81 -3.73
N CYS A 252 -51.21 22.36 -3.23
CA CYS A 252 -51.69 22.74 -1.90
C CYS A 252 -52.22 21.52 -1.11
N GLY A 253 -51.67 21.33 0.10
CA GLY A 253 -51.94 20.16 0.93
C GLY A 253 -51.42 18.85 0.33
N TYR A 254 -51.54 17.76 1.08
CA TYR A 254 -51.01 16.46 0.61
C TYR A 254 -51.97 15.77 -0.37
N TYR A 255 -53.20 15.52 0.08
CA TYR A 255 -54.29 14.98 -0.74
C TYR A 255 -55.19 16.08 -1.29
N SER A 256 -55.49 17.08 -0.47
CA SER A 256 -56.34 18.22 -0.79
C SER A 256 -55.90 19.44 0.04
N PRO A 257 -56.33 20.66 -0.33
CA PRO A 257 -56.00 21.88 0.42
C PRO A 257 -56.43 21.87 1.90
N PHE A 258 -57.31 20.96 2.31
CA PHE A 258 -57.82 20.85 3.67
C PHE A 258 -56.99 19.93 4.58
N ILE A 259 -56.15 19.06 4.01
CA ILE A 259 -55.44 18.01 4.76
C ILE A 259 -53.94 18.31 4.75
N GLU A 260 -53.40 18.57 5.95
CA GLU A 260 -51.97 18.81 6.18
C GLU A 260 -51.34 19.89 5.28
N ALA A 261 -52.15 20.86 4.84
CA ALA A 261 -51.69 22.03 4.10
C ALA A 261 -50.98 23.01 5.04
N THR A 262 -49.92 23.65 4.54
CA THR A 262 -49.27 24.76 5.23
C THR A 262 -49.71 26.02 4.53
N ALA A 263 -50.31 26.95 5.25
CA ALA A 263 -50.85 28.16 4.66
C ALA A 263 -49.72 29.00 4.03
N SER A 264 -49.87 29.37 2.77
CA SER A 264 -48.97 30.26 2.04
C SER A 264 -49.79 31.28 1.24
N ALA A 265 -49.14 32.27 0.62
CA ALA A 265 -49.83 33.24 -0.22
C ALA A 265 -50.63 32.60 -1.38
N THR A 266 -50.20 31.42 -1.83
CA THR A 266 -50.83 30.66 -2.93
C THR A 266 -51.68 29.49 -2.43
N CYS A 267 -51.37 28.93 -1.26
CA CYS A 267 -52.07 27.79 -0.67
C CYS A 267 -52.94 28.23 0.52
N TYR A 268 -54.26 28.26 0.29
CA TYR A 268 -55.29 28.55 1.30
C TYR A 268 -56.47 27.57 1.16
N ALA A 269 -57.33 27.48 2.18
CA ALA A 269 -58.39 26.47 2.27
C ALA A 269 -59.40 26.47 1.10
N ARG A 270 -59.56 27.59 0.38
CA ARG A 270 -60.43 27.70 -0.80
C ARG A 270 -59.66 27.70 -2.13
N SER A 271 -58.38 27.36 -2.11
CA SER A 271 -57.58 27.28 -3.33
C SER A 271 -58.04 26.11 -4.20
N VAL A 272 -58.00 26.29 -5.52
CA VAL A 272 -58.32 25.25 -6.52
C VAL A 272 -57.09 24.42 -6.91
N LEU A 273 -56.01 24.51 -6.13
CA LEU A 273 -54.76 23.83 -6.42
C LEU A 273 -54.89 22.32 -6.14
N PRO A 274 -54.24 21.46 -6.95
CA PRO A 274 -54.24 20.03 -6.72
C PRO A 274 -53.39 19.67 -5.49
N GLY A 275 -53.64 18.49 -4.91
CA GLY A 275 -52.82 17.93 -3.84
C GLY A 275 -51.38 17.62 -4.30
N CYS A 276 -50.42 17.81 -3.39
CA CYS A 276 -48.99 17.65 -3.67
C CYS A 276 -48.52 16.20 -3.84
N LYS A 277 -49.30 15.20 -3.40
CA LYS A 277 -48.88 13.79 -3.40
C LYS A 277 -48.40 13.30 -4.78
N ALA A 278 -49.21 13.52 -5.81
CA ALA A 278 -48.90 13.03 -7.16
C ALA A 278 -47.68 13.73 -7.80
N PRO A 279 -47.58 15.08 -7.85
CA PRO A 279 -46.40 15.74 -8.40
C PRO A 279 -45.13 15.44 -7.59
N TYR A 280 -45.22 15.41 -6.26
CA TYR A 280 -44.08 15.09 -5.40
C TYR A 280 -43.57 13.66 -5.60
N MET A 281 -44.48 12.68 -5.73
CA MET A 281 -44.10 11.30 -6.07
C MET A 281 -43.42 11.17 -7.44
N LYS A 282 -43.85 11.94 -8.43
CA LYS A 282 -43.24 11.94 -9.77
C LYS A 282 -41.85 12.56 -9.74
N SER A 283 -41.66 13.68 -9.04
CA SER A 283 -40.36 14.33 -8.89
C SER A 283 -39.39 13.43 -8.14
N GLU A 284 -39.79 12.85 -7.00
CA GLU A 284 -38.95 11.96 -6.22
C GLU A 284 -38.50 10.74 -7.02
N ARG A 285 -39.39 10.09 -7.78
CA ARG A 285 -39.00 8.95 -8.64
C ARG A 285 -37.93 9.31 -9.64
N LYS A 286 -38.05 10.47 -10.29
CA LYS A 286 -37.11 10.94 -11.32
C LYS A 286 -35.75 11.32 -10.70
N ILE A 287 -35.77 12.00 -9.56
CA ILE A 287 -34.56 12.40 -8.82
C ILE A 287 -33.81 11.17 -8.33
N LEU A 288 -34.50 10.24 -7.65
CA LEU A 288 -33.91 9.00 -7.14
C LEU A 288 -33.32 8.15 -8.28
N GLU A 289 -34.02 8.08 -9.42
CA GLU A 289 -33.54 7.41 -10.63
C GLU A 289 -32.21 7.94 -11.12
N TRP A 290 -32.13 9.26 -11.32
CA TRP A 290 -30.93 9.91 -11.79
C TRP A 290 -29.78 9.73 -10.80
N TRP A 291 -30.06 9.85 -9.51
CA TRP A 291 -29.05 9.76 -8.46
C TRP A 291 -28.35 8.41 -8.46
N TYR A 292 -29.09 7.30 -8.33
CA TYR A 292 -28.43 5.98 -8.27
C TYR A 292 -27.79 5.63 -9.61
N THR A 293 -28.36 6.08 -10.74
CA THR A 293 -27.81 5.80 -12.07
C THR A 293 -26.43 6.45 -12.24
N VAL A 294 -26.30 7.72 -11.83
CA VAL A 294 -25.01 8.44 -11.85
C VAL A 294 -24.00 7.78 -10.90
N VAL A 295 -24.41 7.44 -9.68
CA VAL A 295 -23.50 6.82 -8.70
C VAL A 295 -23.02 5.44 -9.16
N PHE A 296 -23.92 4.59 -9.67
CA PHE A 296 -23.53 3.26 -10.17
C PHE A 296 -22.73 3.34 -11.48
N ALA A 297 -22.91 4.37 -12.30
CA ALA A 297 -22.04 4.62 -13.45
C ALA A 297 -20.62 5.05 -13.04
N LEU A 298 -20.46 5.78 -11.92
CA LEU A 298 -19.15 6.19 -11.40
C LEU A 298 -18.43 5.06 -10.64
N ALA A 299 -19.16 4.13 -10.04
CA ALA A 299 -18.59 3.01 -9.28
C ALA A 299 -17.52 2.19 -10.06
N PRO A 300 -17.73 1.74 -11.32
CA PRO A 300 -16.71 1.01 -12.06
C PRO A 300 -15.48 1.87 -12.39
N ALA A 301 -15.67 3.17 -12.65
CA ALA A 301 -14.55 4.10 -12.84
C ALA A 301 -13.71 4.20 -11.56
N GLN A 302 -14.35 4.27 -10.39
CA GLN A 302 -13.64 4.28 -9.11
C GLN A 302 -12.90 2.96 -8.83
N ILE A 303 -13.50 1.81 -9.17
CA ILE A 303 -12.84 0.51 -9.05
C ILE A 303 -11.59 0.46 -9.95
N ALA A 304 -11.67 0.97 -11.19
CA ALA A 304 -10.52 1.04 -12.07
C ALA A 304 -9.39 1.92 -11.48
N VAL A 305 -9.73 3.05 -10.86
CA VAL A 305 -8.76 3.91 -10.14
C VAL A 305 -8.14 3.18 -8.94
N MET A 306 -8.93 2.41 -8.19
CA MET A 306 -8.43 1.59 -7.07
C MET A 306 -7.45 0.51 -7.55
N VAL A 307 -7.81 -0.23 -8.60
CA VAL A 307 -6.93 -1.26 -9.19
C VAL A 307 -5.65 -0.64 -9.71
N ALA A 308 -5.74 0.49 -10.43
CA ALA A 308 -4.56 1.23 -10.87
C ALA A 308 -3.69 1.65 -9.67
N GLY A 309 -4.27 2.22 -8.62
CA GLY A 309 -3.57 2.59 -7.39
C GLY A 309 -2.86 1.42 -6.70
N LEU A 310 -3.52 0.25 -6.61
CA LEU A 310 -2.95 -0.96 -5.97
C LEU A 310 -1.81 -1.57 -6.80
N LEU A 311 -2.00 -1.72 -8.12
CA LEU A 311 -0.92 -2.11 -9.03
C LEU A 311 0.24 -1.11 -8.93
N CYS A 312 -0.08 0.15 -8.65
CA CYS A 312 0.88 1.21 -8.41
C CYS A 312 1.66 1.14 -7.11
N SER A 313 1.00 0.84 -6.01
CA SER A 313 1.69 0.65 -4.75
C SER A 313 2.62 -0.58 -4.78
N ASN A 314 2.23 -1.64 -5.51
CA ASN A 314 2.96 -2.91 -5.52
C ASN A 314 4.16 -2.94 -6.48
N HIS A 315 4.15 -2.21 -7.61
CA HIS A 315 5.31 -2.24 -8.53
C HIS A 315 6.58 -1.56 -7.94
N ILE A 316 6.45 -0.79 -6.85
CA ILE A 316 7.60 -0.21 -6.13
C ILE A 316 8.35 -1.25 -5.28
N THR A 317 7.74 -2.41 -4.96
CA THR A 317 8.48 -3.48 -4.26
C THR A 317 9.44 -4.27 -5.15
N TYR A 318 9.47 -4.04 -6.47
CA TYR A 318 10.54 -4.58 -7.33
C TYR A 318 11.93 -4.05 -6.97
N ARG A 319 12.05 -3.00 -6.15
CA ARG A 319 13.32 -2.61 -5.51
C ARG A 319 13.57 -3.26 -4.13
N PHE A 320 12.53 -3.75 -3.44
CA PHE A 320 12.67 -4.49 -2.18
C PHE A 320 13.14 -5.95 -2.35
N GLY A 321 13.08 -6.48 -3.58
CA GLY A 321 13.59 -7.82 -3.92
C GLY A 321 14.92 -7.85 -4.70
N LYS A 322 15.51 -6.69 -5.05
CA LYS A 322 16.74 -6.61 -5.86
C LYS A 322 18.02 -7.02 -5.12
N GLY A 323 17.94 -7.78 -4.02
CA GLY A 323 19.11 -8.22 -3.25
C GLY A 323 20.00 -7.08 -2.76
N MET A 324 19.53 -5.83 -2.80
CA MET A 324 20.30 -4.69 -2.33
C MET A 324 20.31 -4.75 -0.82
N MET A 325 21.49 -5.04 -0.28
CA MET A 325 21.78 -4.89 1.14
C MET A 325 21.31 -3.48 1.60
N PRO A 326 20.57 -3.38 2.73
CA PRO A 326 20.15 -2.10 3.29
C PRO A 326 21.36 -1.17 3.49
N LYS A 327 21.18 0.16 3.43
CA LYS A 327 22.29 1.14 3.55
C LYS A 327 23.14 0.92 4.82
N ALA A 328 22.54 0.44 5.91
CA ALA A 328 23.24 0.08 7.15
C ALA A 328 24.25 -1.07 7.00
N TYR A 329 24.10 -1.90 5.97
CA TYR A 329 24.97 -3.05 5.70
C TYR A 329 25.80 -2.87 4.43
N ARG A 330 25.61 -1.77 3.69
CA ARG A 330 26.54 -1.41 2.62
C ARG A 330 27.82 -0.94 3.27
N LEU A 331 28.92 -1.62 2.97
CA LEU A 331 30.23 -1.25 3.44
C LEU A 331 30.53 0.16 2.93
N ASP A 332 30.55 1.14 3.83
CA ASP A 332 30.98 2.49 3.51
C ASP A 332 32.44 2.44 3.06
N SER A 333 32.81 3.30 2.11
CA SER A 333 34.20 3.42 1.66
C SER A 333 35.17 3.59 2.83
N ARG A 334 34.78 4.34 3.86
CA ARG A 334 35.55 4.49 5.11
C ARG A 334 35.68 3.21 5.93
N SER A 335 34.62 2.41 6.05
CA SER A 335 34.71 1.15 6.78
C SER A 335 35.49 0.11 6.00
N LEU A 336 35.40 0.11 4.66
CA LEU A 336 36.27 -0.69 3.79
C LEU A 336 37.75 -0.31 3.96
N ALA A 337 38.08 0.98 4.03
CA ALA A 337 39.46 1.41 4.31
C ALA A 337 39.95 0.91 5.67
N MET A 338 39.18 1.09 6.74
CA MET A 338 39.59 0.60 8.07
C MET A 338 39.77 -0.92 8.09
N ILE A 339 38.92 -1.67 7.39
CA ILE A 339 39.07 -3.13 7.28
C ILE A 339 40.31 -3.50 6.47
N MET A 340 40.58 -2.80 5.37
CA MET A 340 41.77 -3.01 4.55
C MET A 340 43.05 -2.67 5.31
N ASP A 341 43.04 -1.61 6.11
CA ASP A 341 44.19 -1.20 6.94
C ASP A 341 44.46 -2.21 8.07
N ASN A 342 43.43 -2.69 8.76
CA ASN A 342 43.57 -3.74 9.78
C ASN A 342 44.02 -5.08 9.17
N TYR A 343 43.52 -5.43 7.98
CA TYR A 343 43.96 -6.62 7.27
C TYR A 343 45.43 -6.49 6.81
N ALA A 344 45.82 -5.31 6.33
CA ALA A 344 47.19 -5.03 5.95
C ALA A 344 48.16 -5.06 7.15
N SER A 345 47.75 -4.60 8.34
CA SER A 345 48.58 -4.70 9.54
C SER A 345 48.80 -6.14 9.98
N HIS A 346 47.74 -6.98 9.96
CA HIS A 346 47.89 -8.41 10.29
C HIS A 346 48.81 -9.14 9.30
N LEU A 347 48.68 -8.86 7.99
CA LEU A 347 49.58 -9.41 6.98
C LEU A 347 51.04 -8.96 7.17
N ALA A 348 51.25 -7.70 7.56
CA ALA A 348 52.58 -7.15 7.76
C ALA A 348 53.29 -7.78 8.98
N GLU A 349 52.53 -8.13 10.03
CA GLU A 349 53.06 -8.81 11.22
C GLU A 349 53.45 -10.27 10.92
N GLU A 350 52.65 -10.99 10.13
CA GLU A 350 52.85 -12.43 9.88
C GLU A 350 53.82 -12.71 8.72
N TYR A 351 53.78 -11.92 7.65
CA TYR A 351 54.54 -12.16 6.41
C TYR A 351 55.56 -11.07 6.08
N GLY A 352 55.66 -10.02 6.90
CA GLY A 352 56.57 -8.89 6.70
C GLY A 352 55.98 -7.76 5.84
N THR A 353 56.52 -6.56 6.01
CA THR A 353 55.98 -5.31 5.43
C THR A 353 55.97 -5.30 3.90
N GLU A 354 56.96 -5.92 3.26
CA GLU A 354 57.10 -5.93 1.81
C GLU A 354 55.95 -6.72 1.14
N VAL A 355 55.62 -7.90 1.68
CA VAL A 355 54.56 -8.77 1.15
C VAL A 355 53.17 -8.14 1.34
N ALA A 356 52.93 -7.50 2.49
CA ALA A 356 51.67 -6.82 2.76
C ALA A 356 51.43 -5.65 1.79
N SER A 357 52.47 -4.85 1.50
CA SER A 357 52.35 -3.70 0.60
C SER A 357 52.04 -4.11 -0.85
N ASP A 358 52.64 -5.21 -1.32
CA ASP A 358 52.44 -5.72 -2.68
C ASP A 358 51.00 -6.26 -2.86
N ILE A 359 50.48 -6.99 -1.86
CA ILE A 359 49.09 -7.49 -1.86
C ILE A 359 48.07 -6.35 -1.81
N VAL A 360 48.32 -5.30 -1.02
CA VAL A 360 47.45 -4.12 -0.94
C VAL A 360 47.46 -3.34 -2.25
N SER A 361 48.62 -3.17 -2.90
CA SER A 361 48.71 -2.49 -4.19
C SER A 361 47.98 -3.25 -5.31
N LYS A 362 48.07 -4.59 -5.28
CA LYS A 362 47.41 -5.48 -6.24
C LYS A 362 45.88 -5.53 -6.05
N SER A 363 45.41 -5.47 -4.81
CA SER A 363 43.97 -5.41 -4.53
C SER A 363 43.37 -4.03 -4.86
N ARG A 364 44.09 -2.93 -4.60
CA ARG A 364 43.68 -1.57 -4.99
C ARG A 364 43.55 -1.39 -6.50
N SER A 365 44.53 -1.87 -7.27
CA SER A 365 44.51 -1.79 -8.73
C SER A 365 43.39 -2.65 -9.35
N SER A 366 43.03 -3.77 -8.73
CA SER A 366 41.88 -4.60 -9.13
C SER A 366 40.53 -3.91 -8.88
N LEU A 367 40.43 -3.13 -7.80
CA LEU A 367 39.19 -2.45 -7.38
C LEU A 367 39.03 -1.02 -7.95
N ARG A 368 40.01 -0.51 -8.72
CA ARG A 368 40.01 0.87 -9.25
C ARG A 368 39.76 1.95 -8.18
N LEU A 369 40.38 1.79 -7.02
CA LEU A 369 40.26 2.71 -5.87
C LEU A 369 41.38 3.78 -5.86
N ASP A 370 41.74 4.33 -7.01
CA ASP A 370 42.88 5.26 -7.16
C ASP A 370 42.67 6.62 -6.48
N ALA A 371 41.45 6.93 -6.04
CA ALA A 371 41.09 8.19 -5.38
C ALA A 371 41.17 8.15 -3.83
N MET A 372 41.65 7.05 -3.24
CA MET A 372 41.69 6.90 -1.79
C MET A 372 43.05 7.34 -1.20
N PRO A 373 43.09 8.18 -0.16
CA PRO A 373 44.35 8.66 0.43
C PRO A 373 45.22 7.50 0.94
N THR A 374 46.46 7.43 0.47
CA THR A 374 47.48 6.54 1.02
C THR A 374 47.97 7.10 2.34
N VAL A 375 47.71 6.38 3.44
CA VAL A 375 48.34 6.68 4.73
C VAL A 375 49.73 6.01 4.72
N PRO A 376 50.84 6.76 4.83
CA PRO A 376 52.17 6.15 4.84
C PRO A 376 52.38 5.36 6.13
N TYR A 377 52.78 4.09 6.01
CA TYR A 377 53.20 3.27 7.14
C TYR A 377 54.55 3.78 7.67
N SER A 378 54.51 4.62 8.71
CA SER A 378 55.72 4.99 9.46
C SER A 378 56.17 3.78 10.29
N ARG A 379 57.24 3.12 9.86
CA ARG A 379 57.89 2.03 10.60
C ARG A 379 58.60 2.63 11.82
N SER A 380 57.92 2.74 12.97
CA SER A 380 58.56 3.16 14.23
C SER A 380 57.76 2.80 15.49
N ARG A 381 58.38 1.91 16.28
CA ARG A 381 58.29 1.71 17.74
C ARG A 381 56.97 1.29 18.38
N SER A 382 57.06 0.05 18.87
CA SER A 382 56.35 -0.52 20.01
C SER A 382 56.09 0.46 21.17
N SER A 383 54.96 0.19 21.83
CA SER A 383 54.50 0.66 23.15
C SER A 383 53.95 2.09 23.26
N SER A 384 52.61 2.18 23.40
CA SER A 384 51.82 3.21 24.13
C SER A 384 50.60 3.80 23.38
N LEU A 385 49.69 2.98 22.86
CA LEU A 385 48.42 3.50 22.29
C LEU A 385 47.16 2.70 22.64
N PHE A 386 47.13 2.06 23.82
CA PHE A 386 45.96 1.33 24.31
C PHE A 386 44.96 2.19 25.13
N ASN A 387 45.24 3.48 25.38
CA ASN A 387 44.42 4.30 26.28
C ASN A 387 43.47 5.32 25.61
N ARG A 388 43.29 5.31 24.28
CA ARG A 388 42.51 6.38 23.60
C ARG A 388 41.18 5.95 22.97
N VAL A 389 40.88 4.66 22.91
CA VAL A 389 39.71 4.16 22.15
C VAL A 389 38.41 4.09 23.00
N ASP A 390 38.48 4.19 24.33
CA ASP A 390 37.28 4.17 25.18
C ASP A 390 36.49 5.50 25.24
N SER A 391 36.94 6.56 24.57
CA SER A 391 36.32 7.89 24.69
C SER A 391 35.24 8.21 23.65
N PHE A 392 34.94 7.30 22.69
CA PHE A 392 34.03 7.59 21.58
C PHE A 392 32.74 6.74 21.52
N LEU A 393 32.51 5.82 22.48
CA LEU A 393 31.20 5.19 22.62
C LEU A 393 30.26 6.09 23.42
N GLY A 394 29.46 6.83 22.65
CA GLY A 394 28.47 7.79 23.10
C GLY A 394 27.53 7.26 24.18
N ARG A 395 27.45 8.06 25.25
CA ARG A 395 26.45 8.03 26.30
C ARG A 395 25.07 8.32 25.69
N VAL A 396 24.16 7.36 25.73
CA VAL A 396 22.73 7.58 25.42
C VAL A 396 22.10 8.36 26.59
N PRO A 397 21.46 9.53 26.38
CA PRO A 397 20.67 10.17 27.42
C PRO A 397 19.31 9.48 27.54
N ARG A 398 19.00 8.96 28.72
CA ARG A 398 17.61 8.65 29.09
C ARG A 398 16.86 9.96 29.34
N LYS A 399 15.77 10.17 28.60
CA LYS A 399 14.57 10.89 29.05
C LYS A 399 13.36 10.09 28.64
#